data_AF-A0A1G9TU95-F1
#
_entry.id   AF-A0A1G9TU95-F1
#
_cell.length_a   1.000
_cell.length_b   1.000
_cell.length_c   1.000
_cell.angle_alpha   90.00
_cell.angle_beta   90.00
_cell.angle_gamma   90.00
#
_symmetry.space_group_name_H-M   'P 1'
#
loop_
_entity.id
_entity.type
_entity.pdbx_description
1 polymer ?
#
loop_
_entity_poly.entity_id
_entity_poly.type
_entity_poly.pdbx_seq_one_letter_code
_entity_poly.pdbx_strand_id
1 'polypeptide(L)' 'MERVKYNKVEVRHGDSPKLFPVYEIYLDGVIVTKVSSQVEAEEMVSRWSEIYK' A
#
# COMPACT_ATOMS: atom_id res chain seq x y z
N MET A 1 7.12 6.36 17.09
CA MET A 1 6.33 5.85 15.97
C MET A 1 7.01 6.32 14.70
N GLU A 2 7.47 5.36 13.90
CA GLU A 2 8.05 5.58 12.58
C GLU A 2 6.99 6.02 11.58
N ARG A 3 7.45 6.67 10.50
CA ARG A 3 6.60 7.22 9.44
C ARG A 3 5.97 6.10 8.59
N VAL A 4 4.73 6.33 8.15
CA VAL A 4 4.05 5.47 7.18
C VAL A 4 4.88 5.39 5.89
N LYS A 5 5.14 4.18 5.40
CA LYS A 5 5.89 3.92 4.15
C LYS A 5 5.04 3.08 3.21
N TYR A 6 5.04 3.38 1.92
CA TYR A 6 4.36 2.58 0.90
C TYR A 6 5.37 2.00 -0.10
N ASN A 7 5.14 0.77 -0.54
CA ASN A 7 5.92 0.10 -1.59
C ASN A 7 4.97 -0.51 -2.63
N LYS A 8 5.36 -0.49 -3.91
CA LYS A 8 4.65 -1.19 -4.98
C LYS A 8 5.17 -2.63 -5.09
N VAL A 9 4.27 -3.61 -5.05
CA VAL A 9 4.54 -5.04 -5.24
C VAL A 9 3.74 -5.53 -6.45
N GLU A 10 4.32 -6.41 -7.26
CA GLU A 10 3.64 -7.02 -8.40
C GLU A 10 3.25 -8.47 -8.06
N VAL A 11 1.95 -8.79 -8.14
CA VAL A 11 1.45 -10.14 -7.87
C VAL A 11 1.06 -10.81 -9.19
N ARG A 12 1.56 -12.03 -9.41
CA ARG A 12 1.20 -12.89 -10.55
C ARG A 12 0.17 -13.92 -10.11
N HIS A 13 -0.89 -14.13 -10.90
CA HIS A 13 -1.96 -15.09 -10.60
C HIS A 13 -2.17 -16.06 -11.78
N GLY A 14 -1.84 -17.35 -11.57
CA GLY A 14 -1.99 -18.42 -12.58
C GLY A 14 -1.00 -18.38 -13.75
N ASP A 15 -1.23 -19.20 -14.78
CA ASP A 15 -0.41 -19.31 -16.00
C ASP A 15 -0.51 -18.11 -16.95
N SER A 16 -1.43 -17.17 -16.68
CA SER A 16 -1.53 -15.90 -17.38
C SER A 16 -0.86 -14.78 -16.56
N PRO A 17 0.07 -13.97 -17.12
CA PRO A 17 0.65 -12.83 -16.44
C PRO A 17 -0.35 -11.66 -16.37
N LYS A 18 -1.43 -11.85 -15.62
CA LYS A 18 -2.30 -10.74 -15.22
C LYS A 18 -1.61 -10.08 -14.04
N LEU A 19 -0.78 -9.08 -14.35
CA LEU A 19 -0.05 -8.29 -13.37
C LEU A 19 -1.05 -7.40 -12.63
N PHE A 20 -1.36 -7.75 -11.39
CA PHE A 20 -2.10 -6.86 -10.51
C PHE A 20 -1.07 -6.09 -9.67
N PRO A 21 -0.92 -4.77 -9.87
CA PRO A 21 -0.12 -3.98 -8.95
C PRO A 21 -0.83 -3.96 -7.61
N VAL A 22 -0.09 -4.29 -6.55
CA VAL A 22 -0.55 -4.23 -5.17
C VAL A 22 0.37 -3.28 -4.43
N TYR A 23 -0.20 -2.24 -3.84
CA TYR A 23 0.50 -1.29 -3.02
C TYR A 23 0.34 -1.71 -1.56
N GLU A 24 1.47 -1.99 -0.90
CA GLU A 24 1.50 -2.34 0.51
C GLU A 24 1.76 -1.09 1.34
N ILE A 25 0.92 -0.87 2.35
CA ILE A 25 1.05 0.27 3.26
C ILE A 25 1.58 -0.26 4.59
N TYR A 26 2.70 0.31 5.03
CA TYR A 26 3.42 -0.07 6.24
C TYR A 26 3.29 1.01 7.31
N LEU A 27 3.01 0.59 8.54
CA LEU A 27 3.09 1.40 9.76
C LEU A 27 4.04 0.71 10.73
N ASP A 28 5.06 1.42 11.21
CA ASP A 28 6.10 0.86 12.11
C ASP A 28 6.70 -0.47 11.58
N GLY A 29 6.92 -0.55 10.26
CA GLY A 29 7.47 -1.76 9.61
C GLY A 29 6.49 -2.93 9.44
N VAL A 30 5.24 -2.80 9.90
CA VAL A 30 4.19 -3.83 9.77
C VAL A 30 3.26 -3.50 8.61
N ILE A 31 2.94 -4.49 7.77
CA ILE A 31 1.92 -4.33 6.72
C ILE A 31 0.55 -4.18 7.38
N VAL A 32 -0.08 -3.02 7.19
CA VAL A 32 -1.43 -2.75 7.72
C VAL A 32 -2.49 -3.11 6.69
N THR A 33 -2.25 -2.81 5.42
CA THR A 33 -3.19 -3.09 4.33
C THR A 33 -2.49 -3.20 2.97
N LYS A 34 -3.23 -3.72 1.99
CA LYS A 34 -2.83 -3.85 0.59
C LYS A 34 -3.94 -3.32 -0.31
N VAL A 35 -3.60 -2.47 -1.27
CA VAL A 35 -4.57 -1.86 -2.20
C VAL A 35 -4.13 -2.05 -3.65
N SER A 36 -5.06 -2.05 -4.60
CA SER A 36 -4.76 -2.32 -6.02
C SER A 36 -4.47 -1.07 -6.86
N SER A 37 -4.53 0.12 -6.26
CA SER A 37 -4.34 1.40 -6.94
C SER A 37 -3.39 2.31 -6.16
N GLN A 38 -2.54 3.04 -6.89
CA GLN A 38 -1.66 4.04 -6.29
C GLN A 38 -2.44 5.18 -5.65
N VAL A 39 -3.50 5.65 -6.31
CA VAL A 39 -4.33 6.76 -5.83
C VAL A 39 -4.96 6.40 -4.49
N GLU A 40 -5.48 5.18 -4.38
CA GLU A 40 -6.07 4.66 -3.15
C GLU A 40 -5.01 4.58 -2.03
N ALA A 41 -3.78 4.13 -2.35
CA ALA A 41 -2.69 4.09 -1.39
C ALA A 41 -2.32 5.50 -0.87
N GLU A 42 -2.18 6.47 -1.78
CA GLU A 42 -1.84 7.85 -1.44
C GLU A 42 -2.92 8.52 -0.60
N GLU A 43 -4.20 8.35 -0.94
CA GLU A 43 -5.33 8.87 -0.16
C GLU A 43 -5.36 8.28 1.25
N MET A 44 -5.13 6.96 1.39
CA MET A 44 -5.09 6.30 2.71
C MET A 44 -3.94 6.84 3.57
N VAL A 45 -2.74 6.98 3.00
CA VAL A 45 -1.57 7.52 3.72
C VAL A 45 -1.80 8.98 4.13
N SER A 46 -2.41 9.79 3.25
CA SER A 46 -2.73 11.19 3.52
C SER A 46 -3.72 11.32 4.68
N ARG A 47 -4.82 10.55 4.64
CA ARG A 47 -5.84 10.54 5.71
C ARG A 47 -5.27 10.11 7.06
N TRP A 48 -4.42 9.08 7.08
CA TRP A 48 -3.76 8.68 8.33
C TRP A 48 -2.82 9.77 8.83
N SER A 49 -2.02 10.38 7.94
CA SER A 49 -1.11 11.46 8.32
C SER A 49 -1.84 12.69 8.91
N GLU A 50 -3.06 12.97 8.46
CA GLU A 50 -3.90 14.03 9.04
C GLU A 50 -4.47 13.68 10.42
N ILE A 51 -4.86 12.42 10.62
CA ILE A 51 -5.39 11.93 11.91
C ILE A 51 -4.31 11.90 13.00
N TYR A 52 -3.06 11.61 12.61
CA TYR A 52 -1.92 11.52 13.53
C TYR A 52 -1.14 12.85 13.70
N LYS A 53 -1.73 14.00 13.31
CA LYS A 53 -1.23 15.34 13.67
C LYS A 53 -1.59 15.70 15.10
#